data_AF-A0A7C0YUG7-F1
#
_entry.id   AF-A0A7C0YUG7-F1
#
_cell.length_a   1.000
_cell.length_b   1.000
_cell.length_c   1.000
_cell.angle_alpha   90.00
_cell.angle_beta   90.00
_cell.angle_gamma   90.00
#
_symmetry.space_group_name_H-M   'P 1'
#
loop_
_entity.id
_entity.type
_entity.pdbx_description
1 polymer ?
#
loop_
_entity_poly.entity_id
_entity_poly.type
_entity_poly.pdbx_seq_one_letter_code
_entity_poly.pdbx_strand_id
1 'polypeptide(L)'
;PHIKRVVQLENGVKRVFKRKPFYVEEKVDGYNVRVAQIEGRVFAFTRGGFICPFTTERIEDFVNMEFFKDYPNLVLCGEMAGPESPYLVEGPPYVKEDIKFFLFDIQEKRTGRSLPVKDRLKIAEEYGIPSVEIFGIYDISKINGLRELIENLREQRREGIVMKSFDMKRIIKYVTPYANINDICIGARVLFELPHGYFMQRIKRLAFYLSERKIRDAEFEKYATALGKALLEPFVESIWDVSGGEEIAEVFTVRVKHIETAYKMVSHFERLGLKIHIEEIEEMPNGYWRIMFKRVYPEATREIRELWNGHPFVD
;
A
#
# COMPACT_ATOMS: atom_id res chain seq x y z
N PRO A 1 -7.20 -11.71 5.29
CA PRO A 1 -6.11 -12.63 5.73
C PRO A 1 -4.71 -12.04 5.44
N HIS A 2 -3.69 -12.36 6.24
CA HIS A 2 -2.31 -11.95 5.93
C HIS A 2 -1.75 -12.77 4.75
N ILE A 3 -1.22 -12.09 3.73
CA ILE A 3 -0.49 -12.75 2.64
C ILE A 3 0.94 -13.02 3.10
N LYS A 4 1.37 -14.28 3.00
CA LYS A 4 2.72 -14.70 3.38
C LYS A 4 3.76 -14.05 2.46
N ARG A 5 4.89 -13.64 3.02
CA ARG A 5 6.00 -13.05 2.27
C ARG A 5 7.08 -14.10 2.04
N VAL A 6 7.69 -14.09 0.86
CA VAL A 6 8.95 -14.78 0.59
C VAL A 6 10.06 -13.74 0.42
N VAL A 7 11.25 -14.02 0.94
CA VAL A 7 12.41 -13.10 0.87
C VAL A 7 13.47 -13.56 -0.13
N GLN A 8 13.45 -14.85 -0.49
CA GLN A 8 14.23 -15.41 -1.57
C GLN A 8 13.23 -15.94 -2.60
N LEU A 9 13.30 -15.44 -3.83
CA LEU A 9 12.24 -15.58 -4.83
C LEU A 9 12.11 -17.03 -5.30
N GLU A 10 13.19 -17.61 -5.82
CA GLU A 10 13.19 -18.96 -6.41
C GLU A 10 12.81 -20.07 -5.42
N ASN A 11 13.46 -20.11 -4.26
CA ASN A 11 13.20 -21.06 -3.18
C ASN A 11 11.79 -20.86 -2.61
N GLY A 12 11.33 -19.62 -2.50
CA GLY A 12 9.96 -19.30 -2.10
C GLY A 12 8.94 -19.92 -3.05
N VAL A 13 9.11 -19.71 -4.36
CA VAL A 13 8.28 -20.29 -5.42
C VAL A 13 8.33 -21.81 -5.38
N LYS A 14 9.52 -22.42 -5.35
CA LYS A 14 9.70 -23.88 -5.27
C LYS A 14 8.98 -24.48 -4.06
N ARG A 15 9.07 -23.82 -2.90
CA ARG A 15 8.47 -24.33 -1.66
C ARG A 15 6.95 -24.27 -1.67
N VAL A 16 6.37 -23.20 -2.20
CA VAL A 16 4.93 -22.95 -2.12
C VAL A 16 4.18 -23.60 -3.29
N PHE A 17 4.64 -23.38 -4.51
CA PHE A 17 3.96 -23.84 -5.72
C PHE A 17 4.45 -25.20 -6.20
N LYS A 18 5.62 -25.66 -5.72
CA LYS A 18 6.27 -26.89 -6.17
C LYS A 18 6.51 -26.82 -7.68
N ARG A 19 5.91 -27.71 -8.46
CA ARG A 19 5.93 -27.71 -9.93
C ARG A 19 4.62 -27.19 -10.56
N LYS A 20 3.66 -26.74 -9.74
CA LYS A 20 2.35 -26.29 -10.24
C LYS A 20 2.43 -24.85 -10.75
N PRO A 21 1.72 -24.52 -11.83
CA PRO A 21 1.65 -23.15 -12.32
C PRO A 21 0.86 -22.24 -11.36
N PHE A 22 1.12 -20.94 -11.46
CA PHE A 22 0.51 -19.88 -10.65
C PHE A 22 0.39 -18.58 -11.44
N TYR A 23 -0.59 -17.76 -11.07
CA TYR A 23 -0.74 -16.41 -11.60
C TYR A 23 0.26 -15.46 -10.91
N VAL A 24 0.78 -14.51 -11.67
CA VAL A 24 1.59 -13.41 -11.17
C VAL A 24 0.87 -12.11 -11.48
N GLU A 25 0.52 -11.39 -10.43
CA GLU A 25 -0.21 -10.13 -10.48
C GLU A 25 0.64 -9.02 -9.87
N GLU A 26 0.42 -7.79 -10.31
CA GLU A 26 1.00 -6.62 -9.64
C GLU A 26 0.57 -6.58 -8.17
N LYS A 27 1.53 -6.30 -7.30
CA LYS A 27 1.25 -5.75 -5.99
C LYS A 27 1.20 -4.23 -6.14
N VAL A 28 -0.01 -3.68 -6.15
CA VAL A 28 -0.22 -2.23 -6.14
C VAL A 28 0.06 -1.72 -4.73
N ASP A 29 0.78 -0.59 -4.64
CA ASP A 29 1.03 0.09 -3.38
C ASP A 29 -0.10 1.08 -3.09
N GLY A 30 -0.84 0.82 -2.03
CA GLY A 30 -2.05 1.52 -1.68
C GLY A 30 -2.58 1.03 -0.34
N TYR A 31 -3.88 1.22 -0.12
CA TYR A 31 -4.54 0.64 1.05
C TYR A 31 -5.60 -0.38 0.65
N ASN A 32 -5.67 -1.44 1.45
CA ASN A 32 -6.62 -2.52 1.22
C ASN A 32 -8.06 -2.08 1.53
N VAL A 33 -8.95 -2.34 0.57
CA VAL A 33 -10.38 -2.09 0.65
C VAL A 33 -11.16 -3.39 0.47
N ARG A 34 -12.22 -3.55 1.26
CA ARG A 34 -13.27 -4.55 1.05
C ARG A 34 -14.58 -3.84 0.78
N VAL A 35 -15.27 -4.18 -0.29
CA VAL A 35 -16.55 -3.55 -0.68
C VAL A 35 -17.64 -4.59 -0.63
N ALA A 36 -18.72 -4.30 0.10
CA ALA A 36 -19.84 -5.21 0.24
C ALA A 36 -21.16 -4.44 0.32
N GLN A 37 -22.21 -5.00 -0.26
CA GLN A 37 -23.57 -4.53 -0.05
C GLN A 37 -24.14 -5.09 1.25
N ILE A 38 -24.70 -4.27 2.14
CA ILE A 38 -25.36 -4.68 3.38
C ILE A 38 -26.69 -3.94 3.43
N GLU A 39 -27.79 -4.69 3.56
CA GLU A 39 -29.15 -4.12 3.60
C GLU A 39 -29.42 -3.16 2.44
N GLY A 40 -29.01 -3.55 1.23
CA GLY A 40 -29.21 -2.77 0.00
C GLY A 40 -28.22 -1.61 -0.21
N ARG A 41 -27.34 -1.32 0.77
CA ARG A 41 -26.37 -0.21 0.69
C ARG A 41 -24.95 -0.72 0.56
N VAL A 42 -24.11 -0.07 -0.24
CA VAL A 42 -22.71 -0.46 -0.42
C VAL A 42 -21.84 0.26 0.60
N PHE A 43 -20.95 -0.50 1.24
CA PHE A 43 -19.98 0.00 2.21
C PHE A 43 -18.56 -0.44 1.84
N ALA A 44 -17.60 0.46 2.03
CA ALA A 44 -16.19 0.17 1.88
C ALA A 44 -15.49 0.13 3.24
N PHE A 45 -14.82 -0.99 3.50
CA PHE A 45 -14.12 -1.28 4.74
C PHE A 45 -12.61 -1.23 4.52
N THR A 46 -11.90 -0.52 5.38
CA THR A 46 -10.43 -0.59 5.43
C THR A 46 -9.97 -1.93 6.01
N ARG A 47 -8.66 -2.15 6.00
CA ARG A 47 -8.06 -3.37 6.54
C ARG A 47 -8.46 -3.65 8.00
N GLY A 48 -8.58 -2.62 8.83
CA GLY A 48 -8.96 -2.73 10.24
C GLY A 48 -10.44 -3.11 10.46
N GLY A 49 -11.26 -3.12 9.41
CA GLY A 49 -12.69 -3.39 9.51
C GLY A 49 -13.55 -2.15 9.75
N PHE A 50 -12.96 -0.96 9.67
CA PHE A 50 -13.69 0.30 9.78
C PHE A 50 -14.35 0.67 8.45
N ILE A 51 -15.60 1.11 8.49
CA ILE A 51 -16.25 1.75 7.34
C ILE A 51 -15.55 3.09 7.12
N CYS A 52 -14.94 3.27 5.95
CA CYS A 52 -14.27 4.51 5.61
C CYS A 52 -15.24 5.44 4.88
N PRO A 53 -15.47 6.67 5.38
CA PRO A 53 -16.33 7.65 4.70
C PRO A 53 -15.87 7.94 3.28
N PHE A 54 -14.58 8.26 3.13
CA PHE A 54 -13.95 8.54 1.84
C PHE A 54 -14.13 7.38 0.86
N THR A 55 -13.66 6.19 1.22
CA THR A 55 -13.70 5.05 0.30
C THR A 55 -15.14 4.64 -0.04
N THR A 56 -16.08 4.78 0.90
CA THR A 56 -17.49 4.45 0.65
C THR A 56 -18.13 5.42 -0.34
N GLU A 57 -17.79 6.71 -0.30
CA GLU A 57 -18.26 7.68 -1.29
C GLU A 57 -17.60 7.49 -2.66
N ARG A 58 -16.28 7.22 -2.67
CA ARG A 58 -15.47 7.14 -3.88
C ARG A 58 -15.59 5.83 -4.64
N ILE A 59 -16.05 4.75 -4.01
CA ILE A 59 -16.07 3.43 -4.66
C ILE A 59 -16.99 3.38 -5.90
N GLU A 60 -18.04 4.20 -5.91
CA GLU A 60 -18.98 4.32 -7.03
C GLU A 60 -18.34 4.91 -8.29
N ASP A 61 -17.17 5.54 -8.18
CA ASP A 61 -16.41 6.04 -9.34
C ASP A 61 -15.74 4.90 -10.12
N PHE A 62 -15.57 3.73 -9.49
CA PHE A 62 -14.74 2.64 -10.02
C PHE A 62 -15.46 1.31 -10.13
N VAL A 63 -16.55 1.11 -9.41
CA VAL A 63 -17.29 -0.15 -9.36
C VAL A 63 -18.70 0.06 -9.89
N ASN A 64 -19.07 -0.68 -10.93
CA ASN A 64 -20.44 -0.74 -11.39
C ASN A 64 -21.32 -1.42 -10.32
N MET A 65 -22.25 -0.65 -9.74
CA MET A 65 -23.11 -1.13 -8.65
C MET A 65 -24.09 -2.23 -9.06
N GLU A 66 -24.35 -2.43 -10.35
CA GLU A 66 -25.11 -3.59 -10.85
C GLU A 66 -24.48 -4.92 -10.43
N PHE A 67 -23.15 -4.95 -10.24
CA PHE A 67 -22.44 -6.12 -9.68
C PHE A 67 -23.09 -6.65 -8.40
N PHE A 68 -23.50 -5.76 -7.48
CA PHE A 68 -24.10 -6.18 -6.22
C PHE A 68 -25.56 -6.59 -6.34
N LYS A 69 -26.24 -6.28 -7.45
CA LYS A 69 -27.58 -6.82 -7.72
C LYS A 69 -27.52 -8.28 -8.14
N ASP A 70 -26.54 -8.62 -8.98
CA ASP A 70 -26.33 -9.99 -9.45
C ASP A 70 -25.60 -10.85 -8.42
N TYR A 71 -24.66 -10.26 -7.68
CA TYR A 71 -23.81 -10.93 -6.68
C TYR A 71 -23.91 -10.30 -5.28
N PRO A 72 -25.11 -10.24 -4.66
CA PRO A 72 -25.30 -9.62 -3.36
C PRO A 72 -24.55 -10.36 -2.23
N ASN A 73 -24.11 -11.60 -2.44
CA ASN A 73 -23.37 -12.38 -1.45
C ASN A 73 -21.85 -12.25 -1.56
N LEU A 74 -21.33 -11.49 -2.53
CA LEU A 74 -19.89 -11.33 -2.75
C LEU A 74 -19.34 -10.05 -2.12
N VAL A 75 -18.02 -10.05 -1.93
CA VAL A 75 -17.21 -8.95 -1.41
C VAL A 75 -16.08 -8.71 -2.39
N LEU A 76 -15.97 -7.50 -2.92
CA LEU A 76 -14.83 -7.10 -3.74
C LEU A 76 -13.66 -6.75 -2.83
N CYS A 77 -12.49 -7.30 -3.10
CA CYS A 77 -11.25 -7.00 -2.40
C CYS A 77 -10.29 -6.35 -3.39
N GLY A 78 -9.93 -5.11 -3.13
CA GLY A 78 -9.04 -4.35 -3.98
C GLY A 78 -8.08 -3.47 -3.21
N GLU A 79 -7.19 -2.85 -3.96
CA GLU A 79 -6.30 -1.81 -3.47
C GLU A 79 -6.83 -0.47 -3.97
N MET A 80 -6.92 0.52 -3.09
CA MET A 80 -7.15 1.90 -3.49
C MET A 80 -5.83 2.65 -3.43
N ALA A 81 -5.44 3.29 -4.52
CA ALA A 81 -4.10 3.84 -4.68
C ALA A 81 -4.05 5.05 -5.60
N GLY A 82 -3.19 6.01 -5.28
CA GLY A 82 -2.95 7.22 -6.06
C GLY A 82 -2.34 8.33 -5.19
N PRO A 83 -1.89 9.42 -5.81
CA PRO A 83 -1.17 10.50 -5.12
C PRO A 83 -2.05 11.32 -4.16
N GLU A 84 -3.38 11.27 -4.28
CA GLU A 84 -4.30 11.99 -3.38
C GLU A 84 -5.04 10.98 -2.48
N SER A 85 -4.27 10.08 -1.87
CA SER A 85 -4.76 9.04 -0.96
C SER A 85 -4.79 9.52 0.50
N PRO A 86 -5.83 9.18 1.29
CA PRO A 86 -5.89 9.56 2.69
C PRO A 86 -4.99 8.75 3.64
N TYR A 87 -4.34 7.69 3.16
CA TYR A 87 -3.61 6.75 4.04
C TYR A 87 -2.16 6.52 3.67
N LEU A 88 -1.81 6.59 2.38
CA LEU A 88 -0.46 6.36 1.91
C LEU A 88 0.03 7.61 1.19
N VAL A 89 1.29 7.97 1.48
CA VAL A 89 1.99 9.12 0.88
C VAL A 89 2.27 8.88 -0.61
N GLU A 90 2.57 7.63 -0.96
CA GLU A 90 2.88 7.24 -2.33
C GLU A 90 1.88 6.21 -2.88
N GLY A 91 1.95 6.02 -4.19
CA GLY A 91 1.16 5.05 -4.92
C GLY A 91 1.84 4.66 -6.23
N PRO A 92 1.18 3.86 -7.08
CA PRO A 92 1.73 3.46 -8.36
C PRO A 92 2.02 4.68 -9.23
N PRO A 93 3.22 4.80 -9.83
CA PRO A 93 3.65 6.02 -10.53
C PRO A 93 2.86 6.30 -11.81
N TYR A 94 2.08 5.34 -12.30
CA TYR A 94 1.19 5.49 -13.44
C TYR A 94 -0.17 6.12 -13.09
N VAL A 95 -0.53 6.25 -11.80
CA VAL A 95 -1.68 7.05 -11.36
C VAL A 95 -1.20 8.47 -11.11
N LYS A 96 -1.59 9.40 -11.98
CA LYS A 96 -1.06 10.77 -12.00
C LYS A 96 -1.82 11.75 -11.13
N GLU A 97 -3.09 11.46 -10.87
CA GLU A 97 -3.97 12.31 -10.08
C GLU A 97 -4.95 11.44 -9.31
N ASP A 98 -5.49 12.00 -8.23
CA ASP A 98 -6.54 11.40 -7.41
C ASP A 98 -6.20 9.98 -6.94
N ILE A 99 -7.16 9.06 -7.00
CA ILE A 99 -7.04 7.66 -6.64
C ILE A 99 -7.71 6.79 -7.70
N LYS A 100 -7.32 5.51 -7.72
CA LYS A 100 -7.97 4.44 -8.47
C LYS A 100 -8.15 3.21 -7.60
N PHE A 101 -9.19 2.46 -7.91
CA PHE A 101 -9.42 1.13 -7.35
C PHE A 101 -8.81 0.05 -8.25
N PHE A 102 -8.17 -0.96 -7.66
CA PHE A 102 -7.60 -2.10 -8.38
C PHE A 102 -8.05 -3.40 -7.71
N LEU A 103 -9.00 -4.08 -8.35
CA LEU A 103 -9.51 -5.37 -7.89
C LEU A 103 -8.43 -6.45 -7.95
N PHE A 104 -8.23 -7.18 -6.86
CA PHE A 104 -7.30 -8.32 -6.80
C PHE A 104 -7.89 -9.61 -6.24
N ASP A 105 -9.07 -9.57 -5.60
CA ASP A 105 -9.76 -10.75 -5.08
C ASP A 105 -11.28 -10.52 -4.99
N ILE A 106 -12.07 -11.59 -5.04
CA ILE A 106 -13.51 -11.58 -4.79
C ILE A 106 -13.80 -12.72 -3.83
N GLN A 107 -14.47 -12.41 -2.72
CA GLN A 107 -14.74 -13.35 -1.64
C GLN A 107 -16.22 -13.52 -1.39
N GLU A 108 -16.63 -14.71 -0.99
CA GLU A 108 -17.97 -14.97 -0.48
C GLU A 108 -18.12 -14.41 0.95
N LYS A 109 -19.26 -13.78 1.23
CA LYS A 109 -19.65 -13.41 2.59
C LYS A 109 -19.73 -14.65 3.48
N ARG A 110 -19.52 -14.43 4.79
CA ARG A 110 -19.51 -15.44 5.86
C ARG A 110 -18.35 -16.44 5.78
N THR A 111 -18.10 -17.06 4.62
CA THR A 111 -17.02 -18.05 4.45
C THR A 111 -15.67 -17.37 4.25
N GLY A 112 -15.63 -16.18 3.65
CA GLY A 112 -14.40 -15.49 3.26
C GLY A 112 -13.61 -16.25 2.18
N ARG A 113 -14.25 -17.23 1.51
CA ARG A 113 -13.62 -18.04 0.48
C ARG A 113 -13.44 -17.20 -0.78
N SER A 114 -12.20 -17.10 -1.24
CA SER A 114 -11.87 -16.46 -2.51
C SER A 114 -12.36 -17.29 -3.70
N LEU A 115 -12.91 -16.62 -4.71
CA LEU A 115 -13.19 -17.24 -6.00
C LEU A 115 -11.89 -17.63 -6.72
N PRO A 116 -11.89 -18.65 -7.58
CA PRO A 116 -10.78 -18.92 -8.49
C PRO A 116 -10.38 -17.68 -9.30
N VAL A 117 -9.09 -17.55 -9.61
CA VAL A 117 -8.58 -16.36 -10.32
C VAL A 117 -9.32 -16.14 -11.63
N LYS A 118 -9.55 -17.19 -12.42
CA LYS A 118 -10.27 -17.12 -13.70
C LYS A 118 -11.68 -16.52 -13.56
N ASP A 119 -12.42 -16.91 -12.51
CA ASP A 119 -13.79 -16.46 -12.29
C ASP A 119 -13.81 -14.98 -11.90
N ARG A 120 -12.86 -14.56 -11.04
CA ARG A 120 -12.65 -13.15 -10.72
C ARG A 120 -12.38 -12.32 -11.97
N LEU A 121 -11.54 -12.79 -12.88
CA LEU A 121 -11.19 -12.04 -14.10
C LEU A 121 -12.39 -11.87 -15.02
N LYS A 122 -13.19 -12.93 -15.19
CA LYS A 122 -14.42 -12.87 -15.97
C LYS A 122 -15.39 -11.83 -15.40
N ILE A 123 -15.59 -11.85 -14.08
CA ILE A 123 -16.45 -10.86 -13.40
C ILE A 123 -15.89 -9.44 -13.55
N ALA A 124 -14.58 -9.26 -13.39
CA ALA A 124 -13.96 -7.95 -13.53
C ALA A 124 -14.19 -7.36 -14.94
N GLU A 125 -14.04 -8.18 -15.97
CA GLU A 125 -14.30 -7.80 -17.37
C GLU A 125 -15.80 -7.51 -17.61
N GLU A 126 -16.69 -8.39 -17.15
CA GLU A 126 -18.14 -8.28 -17.34
C GLU A 126 -18.72 -6.98 -16.76
N TYR A 127 -18.25 -6.56 -15.58
CA TYR A 127 -18.72 -5.34 -14.92
C TYR A 127 -17.82 -4.12 -15.15
N GLY A 128 -16.77 -4.26 -15.97
CA GLY A 128 -15.79 -3.19 -16.21
C GLY A 128 -15.06 -2.72 -14.95
N ILE A 129 -14.87 -3.59 -13.97
CA ILE A 129 -14.20 -3.26 -12.70
C ILE A 129 -12.68 -3.25 -12.95
N PRO A 130 -11.99 -2.11 -12.71
CA PRO A 130 -10.54 -2.07 -12.89
C PRO A 130 -9.85 -3.09 -11.99
N SER A 131 -8.88 -3.81 -12.54
CA SER A 131 -8.16 -4.88 -11.84
C SER A 131 -6.65 -4.65 -11.86
N VAL A 132 -5.94 -5.28 -10.93
CA VAL A 132 -4.47 -5.28 -10.92
C VAL A 132 -3.92 -5.89 -12.21
N GLU A 133 -2.77 -5.41 -12.68
CA GLU A 133 -2.11 -5.97 -13.86
C GLU A 133 -1.78 -7.45 -13.64
N ILE A 134 -1.98 -8.26 -14.69
CA ILE A 134 -1.68 -9.69 -14.68
C ILE A 134 -0.54 -9.94 -15.66
N PHE A 135 0.64 -10.20 -15.12
CA PHE A 135 1.83 -10.47 -15.93
C PHE A 135 1.78 -11.86 -16.59
N GLY A 136 0.89 -12.73 -16.10
CA GLY A 136 0.54 -14.00 -16.73
C GLY A 136 0.68 -15.20 -15.80
N ILE A 137 0.80 -16.37 -16.41
CA ILE A 137 0.93 -17.66 -15.72
C ILE A 137 2.39 -18.13 -15.79
N TYR A 138 2.95 -18.38 -14.60
CA TYR A 138 4.32 -18.80 -14.39
C TYR A 138 4.37 -20.19 -13.75
N ASP A 139 5.50 -20.84 -13.91
CA ASP A 139 5.90 -22.02 -13.16
C ASP A 139 7.40 -21.94 -12.87
N ILE A 140 7.97 -22.99 -12.28
CA ILE A 140 9.38 -22.98 -11.88
C ILE A 140 10.36 -22.90 -13.06
N SER A 141 9.98 -23.35 -14.27
CA SER A 141 10.81 -23.24 -15.47
C SER A 141 10.96 -21.78 -15.93
N LYS A 142 9.98 -20.92 -15.60
CA LYS A 142 9.96 -19.49 -15.94
C LYS A 142 10.56 -18.58 -14.87
N ILE A 143 11.36 -19.12 -13.94
CA ILE A 143 11.89 -18.34 -12.81
C ILE A 143 12.79 -17.17 -13.24
N ASN A 144 13.52 -17.31 -14.35
CA ASN A 144 14.35 -16.23 -14.89
C ASN A 144 13.49 -15.06 -15.40
N GLY A 145 12.41 -15.35 -16.13
CA GLY A 145 11.46 -14.31 -16.54
C GLY A 145 10.77 -13.63 -15.36
N LEU A 146 10.59 -14.32 -14.23
CA LEU A 146 10.09 -13.71 -13.00
C LEU A 146 11.12 -12.75 -12.36
N ARG A 147 12.42 -13.06 -12.45
CA ARG A 147 13.51 -12.17 -12.00
C ARG A 147 13.58 -10.91 -12.86
N GLU A 148 13.50 -11.07 -14.18
CA GLU A 148 13.47 -9.94 -15.13
C GLU A 148 12.26 -9.04 -14.86
N LEU A 149 11.09 -9.61 -14.60
CA LEU A 149 9.91 -8.84 -14.20
C LEU A 149 10.18 -8.00 -12.93
N ILE A 150 10.81 -8.57 -11.90
CA ILE A 150 11.16 -7.81 -10.68
C ILE A 150 12.10 -6.64 -10.99
N GLU A 151 13.07 -6.81 -11.90
CA GLU A 151 13.94 -5.71 -12.33
C GLU A 151 13.18 -4.62 -13.06
N ASN A 152 12.31 -5.00 -14.00
CA ASN A 152 11.49 -4.03 -14.73
C ASN A 152 10.59 -3.25 -13.77
N LEU A 153 9.97 -3.91 -12.78
CA LEU A 153 9.17 -3.25 -11.75
C LEU A 153 10.01 -2.34 -10.86
N ARG A 154 11.25 -2.74 -10.51
CA ARG A 154 12.19 -1.90 -9.74
C ARG A 154 12.49 -0.60 -10.51
N GLU A 155 12.82 -0.70 -11.78
CA GLU A 155 13.14 0.46 -12.63
C GLU A 155 11.94 1.39 -12.81
N GLN A 156 10.74 0.80 -12.91
CA GLN A 156 9.48 1.52 -12.96
C GLN A 156 9.00 2.02 -11.60
N ARG A 157 9.76 1.83 -10.51
CA ARG A 157 9.38 2.25 -9.15
C ARG A 157 8.06 1.65 -8.67
N ARG A 158 7.81 0.37 -8.99
CA ARG A 158 6.61 -0.38 -8.61
C ARG A 158 6.90 -1.31 -7.42
N GLU A 159 5.86 -1.61 -6.64
CA GLU A 159 6.03 -2.28 -5.34
C GLU A 159 6.51 -3.73 -5.45
N GLY A 160 5.94 -4.49 -6.40
CA GLY A 160 6.30 -5.88 -6.64
C GLY A 160 5.14 -6.72 -7.13
N ILE A 161 5.08 -7.97 -6.65
CA ILE A 161 4.15 -8.98 -7.16
C ILE A 161 3.45 -9.77 -6.07
N VAL A 162 2.25 -10.24 -6.39
CA VAL A 162 1.53 -11.28 -5.67
C VAL A 162 1.39 -12.50 -6.57
N MET A 163 1.83 -13.64 -6.07
CA MET A 163 1.74 -14.93 -6.77
C MET A 163 0.61 -15.76 -6.16
N LYS A 164 -0.28 -16.27 -7.01
CA LYS A 164 -1.53 -16.92 -6.60
C LYS A 164 -1.71 -18.27 -7.30
N SER A 165 -2.02 -19.32 -6.55
CA SER A 165 -2.51 -20.55 -7.16
C SER A 165 -3.90 -20.33 -7.77
N PHE A 166 -4.24 -21.13 -8.77
CA PHE A 166 -5.50 -21.01 -9.52
C PHE A 166 -6.74 -21.09 -8.60
N ASP A 167 -6.65 -21.93 -7.56
CA ASP A 167 -7.69 -22.14 -6.54
C ASP A 167 -7.63 -21.14 -5.38
N MET A 168 -6.76 -20.12 -5.45
CA MET A 168 -6.53 -19.09 -4.42
C MET A 168 -6.12 -19.62 -3.03
N LYS A 169 -5.76 -20.91 -2.90
CA LYS A 169 -5.36 -21.51 -1.61
C LYS A 169 -3.92 -21.18 -1.21
N ARG A 170 -3.06 -20.87 -2.17
CA ARG A 170 -1.64 -20.52 -1.94
C ARG A 170 -1.36 -19.16 -2.54
N ILE A 171 -1.06 -18.21 -1.66
CA ILE A 171 -0.79 -16.83 -2.02
C ILE A 171 0.48 -16.38 -1.31
N ILE A 172 1.45 -15.89 -2.07
CA ILE A 172 2.67 -15.28 -1.53
C ILE A 172 2.95 -13.95 -2.22
N LYS A 173 3.66 -13.06 -1.53
CA LYS A 173 4.11 -11.78 -2.07
C LYS A 173 5.63 -11.64 -2.03
N TYR A 174 6.16 -10.92 -3.01
CA TYR A 174 7.55 -10.51 -3.12
C TYR A 174 7.59 -9.05 -3.57
N VAL A 175 8.47 -8.25 -2.98
CA VAL A 175 8.56 -6.79 -3.24
C VAL A 175 9.91 -6.45 -3.83
N THR A 176 9.96 -5.40 -4.64
CA THR A 176 11.18 -4.92 -5.29
C THR A 176 12.17 -4.35 -4.26
N PRO A 177 13.47 -4.32 -4.56
CA PRO A 177 14.44 -3.62 -3.71
C PRO A 177 14.14 -2.11 -3.64
N TYR A 178 13.57 -1.51 -4.71
CA TYR A 178 13.08 -0.13 -4.70
C TYR A 178 12.09 0.08 -3.55
N ALA A 179 11.02 -0.73 -3.49
CA ALA A 179 9.99 -0.59 -2.48
C ALA A 179 10.55 -0.71 -1.05
N ASN A 180 11.53 -1.60 -0.82
CA ASN A 180 12.14 -1.72 0.50
C ASN A 180 12.93 -0.46 0.92
N ILE A 181 13.67 0.16 0.00
CA ILE A 181 14.43 1.39 0.26
C ILE A 181 13.48 2.57 0.40
N ASN A 182 12.48 2.66 -0.49
CA ASN A 182 11.51 3.74 -0.50
C ASN A 182 10.64 3.77 0.76
N ASP A 183 10.16 2.61 1.22
CA ASP A 183 9.46 2.51 2.50
C ASP A 183 10.34 2.98 3.67
N ILE A 184 11.65 2.71 3.65
CA ILE A 184 12.57 3.19 4.68
C ILE A 184 12.65 4.72 4.61
N CYS A 185 12.73 5.29 3.41
CA CYS A 185 12.73 6.73 3.17
C CYS A 185 11.50 7.40 3.78
N ILE A 186 10.30 6.93 3.42
CA ILE A 186 9.03 7.44 3.93
C ILE A 186 8.96 7.28 5.46
N GLY A 187 9.29 6.09 5.96
CA GLY A 187 9.20 5.80 7.39
C GLY A 187 10.22 6.55 8.25
N ALA A 188 11.39 6.91 7.70
CA ALA A 188 12.44 7.61 8.43
C ALA A 188 12.04 9.05 8.82
N ARG A 189 11.13 9.67 8.07
CA ARG A 189 10.54 10.98 8.40
C ARG A 189 9.75 10.96 9.71
N VAL A 190 9.16 9.82 10.04
CA VAL A 190 8.33 9.60 11.24
C VAL A 190 8.90 8.46 12.08
N LEU A 191 10.24 8.39 12.19
CA LEU A 191 10.95 7.24 12.73
C LEU A 191 10.43 6.77 14.10
N PHE A 192 10.14 7.71 15.01
CA PHE A 192 9.65 7.43 16.35
C PHE A 192 8.18 6.96 16.41
N GLU A 193 7.42 7.12 15.33
CA GLU A 193 6.03 6.64 15.23
C GLU A 193 5.94 5.19 14.74
N LEU A 194 7.05 4.63 14.26
CA LEU A 194 7.11 3.31 13.67
C LEU A 194 7.86 2.33 14.58
N PRO A 195 7.39 1.08 14.71
CA PRO A 195 8.12 0.07 15.46
C PRO A 195 9.46 -0.23 14.78
N HIS A 196 10.53 -0.47 15.54
CA HIS A 196 11.86 -0.81 14.98
C HIS A 196 11.84 -1.96 13.96
N GLY A 197 10.92 -2.92 14.15
CA GLY A 197 10.69 -4.01 13.20
C GLY A 197 10.31 -3.55 11.79
N TYR A 198 9.74 -2.35 11.63
CA TYR A 198 9.44 -1.74 10.34
C TYR A 198 10.69 -1.64 9.47
N PHE A 199 11.77 -1.07 10.01
CA PHE A 199 13.04 -0.88 9.31
C PHE A 199 13.80 -2.18 9.16
N MET A 200 13.94 -2.95 10.25
CA MET A 200 14.76 -4.17 10.22
C MET A 200 14.24 -5.22 9.24
N GLN A 201 12.92 -5.33 9.10
CA GLN A 201 12.35 -6.27 8.12
C GLN A 201 12.65 -5.86 6.68
N ARG A 202 12.85 -4.58 6.38
CA ARG A 202 13.17 -4.07 5.04
C ARG A 202 14.64 -4.19 4.71
N ILE A 203 15.50 -3.88 5.67
CA ILE A 203 16.95 -4.14 5.59
C ILE A 203 17.19 -5.63 5.31
N LYS A 204 16.51 -6.52 6.05
CA LYS A 204 16.57 -7.96 5.82
C LYS A 204 16.17 -8.33 4.39
N ARG A 205 15.05 -7.83 3.88
CA ARG A 205 14.60 -8.13 2.50
C ARG A 205 15.63 -7.70 1.46
N LEU A 206 16.20 -6.50 1.62
CA LEU A 206 17.24 -5.99 0.73
C LEU A 206 18.48 -6.89 0.78
N ALA A 207 18.97 -7.26 1.97
CA ALA A 207 20.14 -8.13 2.12
C ALA A 207 19.94 -9.50 1.43
N PHE A 208 18.76 -10.12 1.58
CA PHE A 208 18.45 -11.38 0.89
C PHE A 208 18.38 -11.21 -0.64
N TYR A 209 17.85 -10.09 -1.13
CA TYR A 209 17.86 -9.77 -2.55
C TYR A 209 19.29 -9.63 -3.10
N LEU A 210 20.15 -8.85 -2.44
CA LEU A 210 21.55 -8.66 -2.85
C LEU A 210 22.31 -9.99 -2.87
N SER A 211 22.10 -10.82 -1.85
CA SER A 211 22.67 -12.16 -1.76
C SER A 211 22.17 -13.10 -2.86
N GLU A 212 20.85 -13.15 -3.11
CA GLU A 212 20.25 -13.97 -4.17
C GLU A 212 20.81 -13.60 -5.55
N ARG A 213 21.00 -12.30 -5.80
CA ARG A 213 21.54 -11.77 -7.06
C ARG A 213 23.05 -11.78 -7.15
N LYS A 214 23.75 -12.15 -6.06
CA LYS A 214 25.20 -12.11 -5.95
C LYS A 214 25.78 -10.73 -6.29
N ILE A 215 25.08 -9.67 -5.93
CA ILE A 215 25.49 -8.28 -6.16
C ILE A 215 26.72 -7.97 -5.29
N ARG A 216 27.74 -7.36 -5.91
CA ARG A 216 29.05 -7.08 -5.30
C ARG A 216 29.60 -5.74 -5.78
N ASP A 217 30.71 -5.33 -5.16
CA ASP A 217 31.54 -4.19 -5.57
C ASP A 217 30.73 -2.91 -5.78
N ALA A 218 30.96 -2.19 -6.87
CA ALA A 218 30.32 -0.91 -7.16
C ALA A 218 28.77 -0.97 -7.18
N GLU A 219 28.18 -2.11 -7.53
CA GLU A 219 26.72 -2.25 -7.49
C GLU A 219 26.23 -2.42 -6.04
N PHE A 220 26.95 -3.17 -5.20
CA PHE A 220 26.65 -3.26 -3.78
C PHE A 220 26.75 -1.88 -3.09
N GLU A 221 27.79 -1.11 -3.40
CA GLU A 221 27.97 0.24 -2.86
C GLU A 221 26.81 1.18 -3.20
N LYS A 222 26.21 1.06 -4.38
CA LYS A 222 25.01 1.82 -4.74
C LYS A 222 23.84 1.51 -3.81
N TYR A 223 23.60 0.24 -3.51
CA TYR A 223 22.52 -0.16 -2.59
C TYR A 223 22.82 0.23 -1.15
N ALA A 224 24.08 0.09 -0.69
CA ALA A 224 24.48 0.52 0.65
C ALA A 224 24.30 2.04 0.82
N THR A 225 24.75 2.83 -0.16
CA THR A 225 24.57 4.29 -0.18
C THR A 225 23.09 4.66 -0.21
N ALA A 226 22.29 4.04 -1.08
CA ALA A 226 20.86 4.33 -1.17
C ALA A 226 20.12 3.99 0.13
N LEU A 227 20.46 2.88 0.79
CA LEU A 227 19.89 2.50 2.08
C LEU A 227 20.27 3.51 3.18
N GLY A 228 21.53 3.90 3.24
CA GLY A 228 22.02 4.89 4.22
C GLY A 228 21.31 6.24 4.04
N LYS A 229 21.19 6.71 2.80
CA LYS A 229 20.46 7.95 2.47
C LYS A 229 18.99 7.88 2.83
N ALA A 230 18.30 6.82 2.42
CA ALA A 230 16.89 6.62 2.74
C ALA A 230 16.63 6.60 4.26
N LEU A 231 17.57 6.12 5.07
CA LEU A 231 17.39 6.12 6.52
C LEU A 231 17.74 7.48 7.14
N LEU A 232 18.85 8.09 6.72
CA LEU A 232 19.43 9.24 7.41
C LEU A 232 18.89 10.58 6.92
N GLU A 233 18.73 10.77 5.61
CA GLU A 233 18.33 12.08 5.06
C GLU A 233 16.96 12.53 5.60
N PRO A 234 15.87 11.73 5.52
CA PRO A 234 14.55 12.15 6.01
C PRO A 234 14.50 12.29 7.55
N PHE A 235 15.32 11.51 8.26
CA PHE A 235 15.36 11.59 9.71
C PHE A 235 16.12 12.85 10.18
N VAL A 236 17.21 13.21 9.51
CA VAL A 236 17.95 14.46 9.77
C VAL A 236 17.10 15.68 9.43
N GLU A 237 16.35 15.65 8.32
CA GLU A 237 15.38 16.71 8.00
C GLU A 237 14.36 16.90 9.13
N SER A 238 13.85 15.80 9.68
CA SER A 238 12.93 15.83 10.83
C SER A 238 13.55 16.45 12.08
N ILE A 239 14.85 16.23 12.32
CA ILE A 239 15.57 16.86 13.42
C ILE A 239 15.73 18.36 13.16
N TRP A 240 16.02 18.77 11.93
CA TRP A 240 16.11 20.18 11.57
C TRP A 240 14.79 20.91 11.75
N ASP A 241 13.68 20.35 11.29
CA ASP A 241 12.35 20.94 11.48
C ASP A 241 12.05 21.17 12.97
N VAL A 242 12.24 20.14 13.80
CA VAL A 242 11.95 20.22 15.25
C VAL A 242 12.88 21.19 15.96
N SER A 243 14.16 21.24 15.59
CA SER A 243 15.13 22.20 16.15
C SER A 243 14.86 23.64 15.70
N GLY A 244 14.24 23.83 14.54
CA GLY A 244 13.71 25.11 14.06
C GLY A 244 12.40 25.55 14.72
N GLY A 245 11.80 24.68 15.55
CA GLY A 245 10.55 24.96 16.28
C GLY A 245 9.29 24.43 15.59
N GLU A 246 9.42 23.69 14.49
CA GLU A 246 8.30 23.07 13.80
C GLU A 246 7.86 21.76 14.47
N GLU A 247 6.71 21.24 14.04
CA GLU A 247 6.22 19.91 14.43
C GLU A 247 6.36 18.94 13.26
N ILE A 248 6.64 17.66 13.57
CA ILE A 248 6.60 16.61 12.56
C ILE A 248 5.17 16.43 12.09
N ALA A 249 4.95 16.63 10.79
CA ALA A 249 3.65 16.53 10.17
C ALA A 249 3.74 15.99 8.73
N GLU A 250 2.67 15.37 8.28
CA GLU A 250 2.45 15.00 6.89
C GLU A 250 1.22 15.73 6.36
N VAL A 251 1.38 16.35 5.19
CA VAL A 251 0.28 16.97 4.45
C VAL A 251 -0.14 16.03 3.34
N PHE A 252 -1.43 15.78 3.21
CA PHE A 252 -1.98 14.99 2.12
C PHE A 252 -3.30 15.57 1.64
N THR A 253 -3.57 15.33 0.37
CA THR A 253 -4.74 15.86 -0.32
C THR A 253 -5.66 14.73 -0.71
N VAL A 254 -6.97 14.98 -0.72
CA VAL A 254 -7.98 14.07 -1.29
C VAL A 254 -9.02 14.84 -2.08
N ARG A 255 -9.74 14.15 -2.97
CA ARG A 255 -10.95 14.67 -3.62
C ARG A 255 -12.20 13.97 -3.08
N VAL A 256 -13.18 14.73 -2.61
CA VAL A 256 -14.49 14.22 -2.13
C VAL A 256 -15.62 14.83 -2.95
N LYS A 257 -16.73 14.11 -3.11
CA LYS A 257 -17.96 14.62 -3.75
C LYS A 257 -18.75 15.51 -2.79
N HIS A 258 -18.77 15.15 -1.51
CA HIS A 258 -19.51 15.87 -0.48
C HIS A 258 -18.54 16.38 0.59
N ILE A 259 -18.61 17.67 0.89
CA ILE A 259 -17.76 18.30 1.91
C ILE A 259 -17.97 17.67 3.30
N GLU A 260 -19.16 17.17 3.60
CA GLU A 260 -19.47 16.44 4.84
C GLU A 260 -18.62 15.18 4.99
N THR A 261 -18.17 14.58 3.89
CA THR A 261 -17.26 13.43 3.92
C THR A 261 -15.90 13.81 4.47
N ALA A 262 -15.40 15.02 4.20
CA ALA A 262 -14.16 15.52 4.77
C ALA A 262 -14.22 15.59 6.31
N TYR A 263 -15.31 16.16 6.85
CA TYR A 263 -15.51 16.21 8.31
C TYR A 263 -15.67 14.82 8.93
N LYS A 264 -16.38 13.90 8.24
CA LYS A 264 -16.47 12.50 8.68
C LYS A 264 -15.10 11.80 8.67
N MET A 265 -14.21 12.15 7.75
CA MET A 265 -12.84 11.63 7.73
C MET A 265 -12.04 12.09 8.96
N VAL A 266 -12.14 13.35 9.37
CA VAL A 266 -11.51 13.84 10.63
C VAL A 266 -11.96 12.96 11.80
N SER A 267 -13.27 12.82 12.02
CA SER A 267 -13.82 11.96 13.08
C SER A 267 -13.43 10.49 12.94
N HIS A 268 -13.27 9.99 11.71
CA HIS A 268 -12.83 8.63 11.45
C HIS A 268 -11.37 8.43 11.89
N PHE A 269 -10.48 9.37 11.57
CA PHE A 269 -9.07 9.34 11.92
C PHE A 269 -8.82 9.55 13.41
N GLU A 270 -9.55 10.44 14.06
CA GLU A 270 -9.50 10.64 15.51
C GLU A 270 -9.81 9.34 16.27
N ARG A 271 -10.79 8.57 15.80
CA ARG A 271 -11.12 7.23 16.36
C ARG A 271 -10.00 6.20 16.17
N LEU A 272 -9.13 6.41 15.20
CA LEU A 272 -7.92 5.60 14.98
C LEU A 272 -6.73 6.11 15.81
N GLY A 273 -6.92 7.15 16.64
CA GLY A 273 -5.88 7.76 17.46
C GLY A 273 -4.99 8.74 16.70
N LEU A 274 -5.38 9.12 15.47
CA LEU A 274 -4.60 10.05 14.65
C LEU A 274 -5.08 11.49 14.87
N LYS A 275 -4.12 12.40 15.08
CA LYS A 275 -4.41 13.84 15.11
C LYS A 275 -4.32 14.40 13.70
N ILE A 276 -5.46 14.84 13.20
CA ILE A 276 -5.60 15.37 11.85
C ILE A 276 -6.51 16.60 11.86
N HIS A 277 -6.20 17.57 11.03
CA HIS A 277 -7.08 18.72 10.77
C HIS A 277 -7.10 19.04 9.28
N ILE A 278 -8.13 19.77 8.87
CA ILE A 278 -8.27 20.30 7.53
C ILE A 278 -7.52 21.64 7.49
N GLU A 279 -6.56 21.76 6.58
CA GLU A 279 -5.82 22.99 6.31
C GLU A 279 -6.52 23.83 5.23
N GLU A 280 -6.93 23.18 4.14
CA GLU A 280 -7.52 23.87 2.99
C GLU A 280 -8.72 23.09 2.42
N ILE A 281 -9.69 23.84 1.90
CA ILE A 281 -10.86 23.35 1.20
C ILE A 281 -11.00 24.16 -0.09
N GLU A 282 -10.96 23.48 -1.24
CA GLU A 282 -11.10 24.07 -2.57
C GLU A 282 -12.27 23.39 -3.31
N GLU A 283 -13.25 24.17 -3.77
CA GLU A 283 -14.29 23.68 -4.68
C GLU A 283 -13.71 23.54 -6.09
N MET A 284 -13.85 22.36 -6.69
CA MET A 284 -13.33 22.07 -8.02
C MET A 284 -14.41 22.24 -9.10
N PRO A 285 -14.06 22.68 -10.33
CA PRO A 285 -15.02 22.87 -11.42
C PRO A 285 -15.82 21.63 -11.83
N ASN A 286 -15.34 20.43 -11.49
CA ASN A 286 -15.98 19.15 -11.80
C ASN A 286 -16.97 18.68 -10.71
N GLY A 287 -17.28 19.52 -9.71
CA GLY A 287 -18.21 19.21 -8.62
C GLY A 287 -17.60 18.42 -7.46
N TYR A 288 -16.29 18.22 -7.45
CA TYR A 288 -15.56 17.68 -6.30
C TYR A 288 -15.06 18.81 -5.40
N TRP A 289 -14.72 18.45 -4.17
CA TRP A 289 -13.97 19.28 -3.24
C TRP A 289 -12.59 18.68 -3.06
N ARG A 290 -11.55 19.47 -3.28
CA ARG A 290 -10.19 19.11 -2.90
C ARG A 290 -9.96 19.55 -1.45
N ILE A 291 -9.57 18.60 -0.61
CA ILE A 291 -9.34 18.81 0.81
C ILE A 291 -7.88 18.53 1.11
N MET A 292 -7.19 19.50 1.69
CA MET A 292 -5.85 19.32 2.23
C MET A 292 -5.95 19.04 3.72
N PHE A 293 -5.40 17.90 4.13
CA PHE A 293 -5.29 17.51 5.52
C PHE A 293 -3.85 17.63 6.00
N LYS A 294 -3.69 17.96 7.28
CA LYS A 294 -2.41 17.85 7.98
C LYS A 294 -2.54 16.89 9.13
N ARG A 295 -1.72 15.84 9.09
CA ARG A 295 -1.55 14.86 10.16
C ARG A 295 -0.32 15.23 10.96
N VAL A 296 -0.46 15.37 12.27
CA VAL A 296 0.64 15.76 13.16
C VAL A 296 1.09 14.58 14.02
N TYR A 297 2.37 14.59 14.40
CA TYR A 297 3.04 13.54 15.18
C TYR A 297 3.66 14.12 16.45
N PRO A 298 2.85 14.37 17.50
CA PRO A 298 3.32 15.04 18.70
C PRO A 298 4.35 14.24 19.48
N GLU A 299 4.23 12.91 19.50
CA GLU A 299 5.13 12.04 20.24
C GLU A 299 6.50 12.03 19.57
N ALA A 300 6.60 11.77 18.27
CA ALA A 300 7.88 11.91 17.55
C ALA A 300 8.50 13.30 17.67
N THR A 301 7.67 14.35 17.61
CA THR A 301 8.14 15.73 17.82
C THR A 301 8.73 15.91 19.21
N ARG A 302 8.09 15.36 20.27
CA ARG A 302 8.58 15.43 21.64
C ARG A 302 9.89 14.64 21.80
N GLU A 303 9.94 13.41 21.34
CA GLU A 303 11.13 12.55 21.44
C GLU A 303 12.35 13.20 20.77
N ILE A 304 12.19 13.72 19.54
CA ILE A 304 13.26 14.44 18.84
C ILE A 304 13.71 15.66 19.64
N ARG A 305 12.76 16.43 20.18
CA ARG A 305 13.04 17.66 20.94
C ARG A 305 13.79 17.37 22.24
N GLU A 306 13.41 16.32 22.96
CA GLU A 306 14.10 15.92 24.19
C GLU A 306 15.54 15.48 23.91
N LEU A 307 15.75 14.65 22.88
CA LEU A 307 17.09 14.21 22.46
C LEU A 307 17.95 15.38 21.97
N TRP A 308 17.38 16.28 21.16
CA TRP A 308 18.08 17.47 20.66
C TRP A 308 18.53 18.41 21.79
N ASN A 309 17.74 18.50 22.86
CA ASN A 309 18.06 19.31 24.04
C ASN A 309 18.97 18.58 25.05
N GLY A 310 19.49 17.40 24.72
CA GLY A 310 20.47 16.68 25.53
C GLY A 310 19.88 15.97 26.75
N HIS A 311 18.61 15.59 26.71
CA HIS A 311 18.02 14.77 27.78
C HIS A 311 18.71 13.39 27.84
N PRO A 312 19.23 12.97 29.01
CA PRO A 312 19.82 11.65 29.15
C PRO A 312 18.74 10.56 29.20
N PHE A 313 19.04 9.39 28.65
CA PHE A 313 18.17 8.21 28.67
C PHE A 313 18.97 6.94 28.98
N VAL A 314 18.25 5.86 29.30
CA VAL A 314 18.81 4.51 29.49
C VAL A 314 18.32 3.64 28.34
N ASP A 315 19.24 2.90 27.73
CA ASP A 315 18.95 1.93 26.66
C ASP A 315 18.18 0.69 27.13
#